data_AF-A0A847PQZ6-F1
#
_entry.id   AF-A0A847PQZ6-F1
#
_cell.length_a   1.000
_cell.length_b   1.000
_cell.length_c   1.000
_cell.angle_alpha   90.00
_cell.angle_beta   90.00
_cell.angle_gamma   90.00
#
_symmetry.space_group_name_H-M   'P 1'
#
loop_
_entity.id
_entity.type
_entity.pdbx_description
1 polymer ?
#
loop_
_entity_poly.entity_id
_entity_poly.type
_entity_poly.pdbx_seq_one_letter_code
_entity_poly.pdbx_strand_id
1 'polypeptide(L)'
;MKIYGSGKPVRLFVAGLHGNEWKDTTGFLKSIEPPKTGTLAIIPFVDCGKYISTLNPGYYSGTGKNILKAIEGLKPDIYIELHSYSSENLDKLAGKNRLELIGVPAYSILKEGVLLGSVSPWVRRKYFPKEALCLSFELQKGNVESRKFTAHMLEILKEIRSRDEFIDYMKKEFPAQAKKAIEDYQRFYGEI
;
A
#
# COMPACT_ATOMS: atom_id res chain seq x y z
N MET A 1 -6.85 14.84 -7.11
CA MET A 1 -7.53 13.73 -6.40
C MET A 1 -8.90 13.54 -7.02
N LYS A 2 -9.35 12.31 -7.21
CA LYS A 2 -10.72 11.98 -7.65
C LYS A 2 -11.39 11.15 -6.55
N ILE A 3 -12.70 11.33 -6.36
CA ILE A 3 -13.48 10.61 -5.33
C ILE A 3 -14.66 9.95 -6.02
N TYR A 4 -14.90 8.68 -5.68
CA TYR A 4 -16.04 7.89 -6.13
C TYR A 4 -16.88 7.42 -4.94
N GLY A 5 -18.19 7.31 -5.15
CA GLY A 5 -19.11 6.84 -4.12
C GLY A 5 -19.23 7.79 -2.93
N SER A 6 -19.88 7.33 -1.88
CA SER A 6 -20.07 8.04 -0.62
C SER A 6 -20.30 7.06 0.53
N GLY A 7 -20.10 7.53 1.76
CA GLY A 7 -20.25 6.72 2.96
C GLY A 7 -19.05 5.84 3.27
N LYS A 8 -19.24 4.88 4.17
CA LYS A 8 -18.19 4.01 4.73
C LYS A 8 -18.10 2.65 4.00
N PRO A 9 -16.92 2.02 3.99
CA PRO A 9 -15.65 2.58 4.45
C PRO A 9 -15.12 3.65 3.47
N VAL A 10 -14.25 4.51 3.97
CA VAL A 10 -13.50 5.47 3.16
C VAL A 10 -12.15 4.84 2.81
N ARG A 11 -11.88 4.72 1.51
CA ARG A 11 -10.63 4.16 0.98
C ARG A 11 -9.82 5.25 0.31
N LEU A 12 -8.51 5.28 0.51
CA LEU A 12 -7.58 6.17 -0.18
C LEU A 12 -6.49 5.35 -0.85
N PHE A 13 -6.47 5.33 -2.18
CA PHE A 13 -5.42 4.68 -2.96
C PHE A 13 -4.48 5.74 -3.57
N VAL A 14 -3.18 5.52 -3.44
CA VAL A 14 -2.14 6.46 -3.88
C VAL A 14 -1.12 5.75 -4.76
N ALA A 15 -0.71 6.41 -5.84
CA ALA A 15 0.26 5.90 -6.81
C ALA A 15 1.21 7.01 -7.27
N GLY A 16 2.31 6.62 -7.93
CA GLY A 16 3.31 7.54 -8.45
C GLY A 16 4.00 8.32 -7.32
N LEU A 17 4.40 7.60 -6.27
CA LEU A 17 5.01 8.18 -5.07
C LEU A 17 6.46 8.63 -5.29
N HIS A 18 7.17 8.00 -6.23
CA HIS A 18 8.60 8.25 -6.45
C HIS A 18 8.97 8.29 -7.93
N GLY A 19 9.80 9.28 -8.31
CA GLY A 19 10.60 9.26 -9.54
C GLY A 19 9.88 8.74 -10.78
N ASN A 20 10.29 7.56 -11.25
CA ASN A 20 9.71 6.94 -12.45
C ASN A 20 8.62 5.89 -12.16
N GLU A 21 8.30 5.61 -10.89
CA GLU A 21 7.32 4.57 -10.52
C GLU A 21 5.92 4.87 -11.04
N TRP A 22 5.59 6.14 -11.28
CA TRP A 22 4.33 6.53 -11.89
C TRP A 22 4.06 5.83 -13.24
N LYS A 23 5.11 5.49 -13.99
CA LYS A 23 5.00 4.79 -15.28
C LYS A 23 4.38 3.41 -15.11
N ASP A 24 4.59 2.79 -13.95
CA ASP A 24 4.10 1.46 -13.62
C ASP A 24 2.80 1.51 -12.79
N THR A 25 2.61 2.53 -11.95
CA THR A 25 1.51 2.56 -10.96
C THR A 25 0.31 3.43 -11.35
N THR A 26 0.54 4.54 -12.05
CA THR A 26 -0.51 5.57 -12.28
C THR A 26 -1.67 5.05 -13.13
N GLY A 27 -1.38 4.14 -14.06
CA GLY A 27 -2.39 3.53 -14.93
C GLY A 27 -3.51 2.85 -14.14
N PHE A 28 -3.15 2.06 -13.12
CA PHE A 28 -4.12 1.31 -12.30
C PHE A 28 -5.18 2.21 -11.69
N LEU A 29 -4.76 3.30 -11.04
CA LEU A 29 -5.72 4.18 -10.37
C LEU A 29 -6.51 5.05 -11.34
N LYS A 30 -5.98 5.34 -12.53
CA LYS A 30 -6.73 6.07 -13.56
C LYS A 30 -7.83 5.22 -14.19
N SER A 31 -7.62 3.91 -14.28
CA SER A 31 -8.57 2.96 -14.89
C SER A 31 -9.42 2.19 -13.88
N ILE A 32 -9.27 2.46 -12.57
CA ILE A 32 -10.03 1.73 -11.55
C ILE A 32 -11.51 2.12 -11.62
N GLU A 33 -12.37 1.12 -11.59
CA GLU A 33 -13.81 1.33 -11.55
C GLU A 33 -14.26 1.76 -10.14
N PRO A 34 -15.35 2.52 -10.01
CA PRO A 34 -15.94 2.86 -8.72
C PRO A 34 -16.20 1.62 -7.84
N PRO A 35 -16.09 1.75 -6.50
CA PRO A 35 -16.49 0.68 -5.59
C PRO A 35 -18.01 0.52 -5.61
N LYS A 36 -18.52 -0.68 -5.35
CA LYS A 36 -19.97 -0.88 -5.19
C LYS A 36 -20.51 -0.24 -3.92
N THR A 37 -19.66 -0.11 -2.90
CA THR A 37 -20.03 0.41 -1.57
C THR A 37 -18.97 1.32 -0.97
N GLY A 38 -19.40 2.35 -0.25
CA GLY A 38 -18.53 3.29 0.44
C GLY A 38 -17.85 4.30 -0.51
N THR A 39 -16.76 4.86 -0.03
CA THR A 39 -16.01 5.91 -0.74
C THR A 39 -14.66 5.39 -1.20
N LEU A 40 -14.25 5.72 -2.43
CA LEU A 40 -12.89 5.52 -2.94
C LEU A 40 -12.32 6.84 -3.42
N ALA A 41 -11.35 7.37 -2.69
CA ALA A 41 -10.51 8.49 -3.12
C ALA A 41 -9.23 7.96 -3.75
N ILE A 42 -8.80 8.60 -4.85
CA ILE A 42 -7.57 8.24 -5.56
C ILE A 42 -6.65 9.44 -5.78
N ILE A 43 -5.36 9.21 -5.56
CA ILE A 43 -4.25 10.08 -5.96
C ILE A 43 -3.39 9.27 -6.93
N PRO A 44 -3.68 9.33 -8.25
CA PRO A 44 -3.00 8.48 -9.23
C PRO A 44 -1.55 8.89 -9.50
N PHE A 45 -1.15 10.09 -9.11
CA PHE A 45 0.18 10.64 -9.34
C PHE A 45 0.50 11.63 -8.22
N VAL A 46 1.60 11.42 -7.50
CA VAL A 46 2.09 12.33 -6.45
C VAL A 46 3.18 13.22 -7.04
N ASP A 47 4.25 12.62 -7.55
CA ASP A 47 5.41 13.36 -8.05
C ASP A 47 6.31 12.50 -8.97
N CYS A 48 7.07 13.17 -9.84
CA CYS A 48 8.07 12.55 -10.71
C CYS A 48 9.52 13.04 -10.43
N GLY A 49 9.73 13.72 -9.31
CA GLY A 49 11.02 14.25 -8.89
C GLY A 49 11.99 13.19 -8.37
N LYS A 50 13.02 13.63 -7.64
CA LYS A 50 14.04 12.70 -7.09
C LYS A 50 13.39 11.66 -6.18
N TYR A 51 13.94 10.44 -6.21
CA TYR A 51 13.54 9.39 -5.28
C TYR A 51 13.87 9.81 -3.84
N ILE A 52 12.85 9.84 -2.98
CA ILE A 52 12.95 10.02 -1.54
C ILE A 52 12.11 8.91 -0.91
N SER A 53 12.72 8.07 -0.06
CA SER A 53 12.02 6.95 0.59
C SER A 53 10.85 7.44 1.46
N THR A 54 9.70 6.75 1.40
CA THR A 54 8.57 6.99 2.32
C THR A 54 8.91 6.68 3.78
N LEU A 55 9.98 5.94 4.05
CA LEU A 55 10.47 5.73 5.41
C LEU A 55 11.12 6.99 6.00
N ASN A 56 11.55 7.94 5.17
CA ASN A 56 12.04 9.23 5.64
C ASN A 56 10.84 10.16 5.93
N PRO A 57 10.63 10.62 7.17
CA PRO A 57 9.52 11.53 7.50
C PRO A 57 9.53 12.82 6.65
N GLY A 58 10.71 13.26 6.19
CA GLY A 58 10.90 14.40 5.30
C GLY A 58 10.14 14.29 3.97
N TYR A 59 9.86 13.06 3.51
CA TYR A 59 9.02 12.81 2.33
C TYR A 59 7.65 13.48 2.48
N TYR A 60 6.99 13.28 3.63
CA TYR A 60 5.62 13.75 3.85
C TYR A 60 5.53 15.23 4.20
N SER A 61 6.61 15.86 4.66
CA SER A 61 6.68 17.33 4.74
C SER A 61 6.90 18.00 3.38
N GLY A 62 7.45 17.26 2.40
CA GLY A 62 7.69 17.73 1.03
C GLY A 62 6.72 17.10 0.03
N THR A 63 7.24 16.21 -0.81
CA THR A 63 6.53 15.50 -1.89
C THR A 63 5.20 14.89 -1.46
N GLY A 64 5.17 14.20 -0.32
CA GLY A 64 4.00 13.52 0.21
C GLY A 64 2.99 14.42 0.94
N LYS A 65 3.16 15.75 0.95
CA LYS A 65 2.28 16.66 1.72
C LYS A 65 0.81 16.55 1.33
N ASN A 66 0.52 16.36 0.04
CA ASN A 66 -0.86 16.23 -0.43
C ASN A 66 -1.50 14.90 -0.01
N ILE A 67 -0.70 13.85 0.23
CA ILE A 67 -1.17 12.59 0.80
C ILE A 67 -1.64 12.84 2.23
N LEU A 68 -0.83 13.52 3.05
CA LEU A 68 -1.22 13.82 4.44
C LEU A 68 -2.50 14.64 4.51
N LYS A 69 -2.64 15.66 3.67
CA LYS A 69 -3.88 16.44 3.59
C LYS A 69 -5.10 15.57 3.26
N ALA A 70 -4.94 14.62 2.35
CA ALA A 70 -6.01 13.69 2.00
C ALA A 70 -6.32 12.74 3.17
N ILE A 71 -5.31 12.21 3.87
CA ILE A 71 -5.49 11.35 5.04
C ILE A 71 -6.24 12.11 6.15
N GLU A 72 -5.82 13.32 6.48
CA GLU A 72 -6.44 14.13 7.54
C GLU A 72 -7.87 14.56 7.19
N GLY A 73 -8.11 14.93 5.93
CA GLY A 73 -9.42 15.38 5.46
C GLY A 73 -10.43 14.25 5.28
N LEU A 74 -9.99 13.08 4.83
CA LEU A 74 -10.88 11.94 4.54
C LEU A 74 -11.02 10.95 5.71
N LYS A 75 -10.01 10.88 6.59
CA LYS A 75 -9.89 9.88 7.66
C LYS A 75 -10.18 8.45 7.13
N PRO A 76 -9.35 7.93 6.20
CA PRO A 76 -9.62 6.67 5.54
C PRO A 76 -9.54 5.49 6.51
N ASP A 77 -10.46 4.54 6.36
CA ASP A 77 -10.42 3.25 7.05
C ASP A 77 -9.44 2.29 6.33
N ILE A 78 -9.20 2.52 5.04
CA ILE A 78 -8.30 1.74 4.19
C ILE A 78 -7.38 2.69 3.41
N TYR A 79 -6.08 2.51 3.54
CA TYR A 79 -5.05 3.31 2.88
C TYR A 79 -4.06 2.41 2.14
N ILE A 80 -3.92 2.60 0.83
CA ILE A 80 -3.08 1.78 -0.03
C ILE A 80 -2.08 2.66 -0.79
N GLU A 81 -0.79 2.34 -0.68
CA GLU A 81 0.29 2.92 -1.50
C GLU A 81 0.75 1.92 -2.56
N LEU A 82 0.76 2.35 -3.82
CA LEU A 82 1.30 1.59 -4.95
C LEU A 82 2.69 2.10 -5.32
N HIS A 83 3.64 1.17 -5.32
CA HIS A 83 5.04 1.39 -5.65
C HIS A 83 5.52 0.41 -6.69
N SER A 84 6.72 0.60 -7.22
CA SER A 84 7.33 -0.39 -8.10
C SER A 84 8.82 -0.53 -7.88
N TYR A 85 9.30 -1.77 -7.98
CA TYR A 85 10.68 -2.12 -7.73
C TYR A 85 11.33 -2.79 -8.96
N SER A 86 12.63 -2.58 -9.13
CA SER A 86 13.43 -3.34 -10.10
C SER A 86 13.80 -4.70 -9.51
N SER A 87 13.93 -5.74 -10.34
CA SER A 87 14.23 -7.13 -9.94
C SER A 87 15.36 -7.25 -8.91
N GLU A 88 16.40 -6.44 -9.07
CA GLU A 88 17.64 -6.48 -8.27
C GLU A 88 17.41 -6.03 -6.82
N ASN A 89 16.26 -5.39 -6.53
CA ASN A 89 15.90 -4.94 -5.20
C ASN A 89 14.98 -5.92 -4.45
N LEU A 90 14.62 -7.06 -5.04
CA LEU A 90 13.75 -8.05 -4.39
C LEU A 90 14.28 -8.45 -3.02
N ASP A 91 15.55 -8.85 -2.94
CA ASP A 91 16.17 -9.28 -1.68
C ASP A 91 16.24 -8.15 -0.64
N LYS A 92 16.38 -6.89 -1.07
CA LYS A 92 16.37 -5.73 -0.16
C LYS A 92 14.98 -5.46 0.43
N LEU A 93 13.92 -5.82 -0.29
CA LEU A 93 12.53 -5.56 0.10
C LEU A 93 11.91 -6.74 0.86
N ALA A 94 12.19 -7.97 0.45
CA ALA A 94 11.59 -9.19 0.99
C ALA A 94 12.59 -10.08 1.75
N GLY A 95 13.87 -9.70 1.82
CA GLY A 95 14.90 -10.46 2.53
C GLY A 95 14.69 -10.50 4.04
N LYS A 96 15.03 -11.64 4.64
CA LYS A 96 14.77 -11.93 6.07
C LYS A 96 15.44 -10.94 7.04
N ASN A 97 16.57 -10.36 6.65
CA ASN A 97 17.35 -9.46 7.51
C ASN A 97 16.92 -8.00 7.38
N ARG A 98 15.85 -7.68 6.63
CA ARG A 98 15.41 -6.30 6.40
C ARG A 98 15.06 -5.57 7.70
N LEU A 99 14.50 -6.27 8.68
CA LEU A 99 14.18 -5.66 9.98
C LEU A 99 15.45 -5.17 10.69
N GLU A 100 16.52 -5.96 10.65
CA GLU A 100 17.80 -5.62 11.28
C GLU A 100 18.55 -4.52 10.51
N LEU A 101 18.52 -4.58 9.18
CA LEU A 101 19.27 -3.66 8.32
C LEU A 101 18.59 -2.31 8.10
N ILE A 102 17.27 -2.31 7.98
CA ILE A 102 16.46 -1.13 7.59
C ILE A 102 15.56 -0.66 8.74
N GLY A 103 15.34 -1.49 9.76
CA GLY A 103 14.48 -1.14 10.90
C GLY A 103 12.99 -1.31 10.63
N VAL A 104 12.61 -2.02 9.56
CA VAL A 104 11.20 -2.32 9.21
C VAL A 104 11.03 -3.76 8.69
N PRO A 105 9.88 -4.41 8.91
CA PRO A 105 9.66 -5.79 8.50
C PRO A 105 9.84 -6.02 6.99
N ALA A 106 10.23 -7.24 6.62
CA ALA A 106 10.32 -7.67 5.24
C ALA A 106 8.93 -7.75 4.60
N TYR A 107 8.80 -7.30 3.34
CA TYR A 107 7.57 -7.51 2.59
C TYR A 107 7.29 -9.02 2.44
N SER A 108 6.01 -9.37 2.40
CA SER A 108 5.54 -10.71 2.07
C SER A 108 5.38 -10.84 0.56
N ILE A 109 6.00 -11.87 -0.04
CA ILE A 109 5.91 -12.13 -1.48
C ILE A 109 4.60 -12.86 -1.78
N LEU A 110 3.72 -12.22 -2.56
CA LEU A 110 2.47 -12.80 -3.07
C LEU A 110 2.73 -13.48 -4.42
N LYS A 111 1.68 -13.68 -5.23
CA LYS A 111 1.79 -14.20 -6.60
C LYS A 111 2.51 -13.20 -7.52
N GLU A 112 3.16 -13.73 -8.55
CA GLU A 112 3.78 -12.95 -9.63
C GLU A 112 4.76 -11.85 -9.16
N GLY A 113 5.46 -12.11 -8.06
CA GLY A 113 6.45 -11.18 -7.49
C GLY A 113 5.86 -9.93 -6.85
N VAL A 114 4.54 -9.78 -6.73
CA VAL A 114 3.97 -8.63 -6.03
C VAL A 114 4.26 -8.74 -4.54
N LEU A 115 4.79 -7.67 -3.95
CA LEU A 115 5.13 -7.65 -2.54
C LEU A 115 4.08 -6.88 -1.76
N LEU A 116 3.73 -7.40 -0.58
CA LEU A 116 2.78 -6.80 0.35
C LEU A 116 3.49 -6.44 1.65
N GLY A 117 3.35 -5.19 2.08
CA GLY A 117 3.88 -4.69 3.33
C GLY A 117 2.96 -3.67 3.98
N SER A 118 3.37 -3.13 5.12
CA SER A 118 2.73 -1.96 5.71
C SER A 118 3.33 -0.69 5.09
N VAL A 119 2.55 0.40 5.07
CA VAL A 119 3.06 1.74 4.75
C VAL A 119 4.10 2.19 5.77
N SER A 120 4.73 3.34 5.50
CA SER A 120 5.69 3.97 6.43
C SER A 120 5.20 3.95 7.89
N PRO A 121 5.98 3.39 8.85
CA PRO A 121 5.58 3.34 10.26
C PRO A 121 5.26 4.71 10.84
N TRP A 122 5.95 5.75 10.36
CA TRP A 122 5.70 7.12 10.79
C TRP A 122 4.28 7.57 10.43
N VAL A 123 3.83 7.32 9.20
CA VAL A 123 2.44 7.62 8.78
C VAL A 123 1.46 6.74 9.52
N ARG A 124 1.73 5.43 9.57
CA ARG A 124 0.86 4.43 10.22
C ARG A 124 0.57 4.78 11.67
N ARG A 125 1.59 5.15 12.45
CA ARG A 125 1.44 5.47 13.88
C ARG A 125 0.83 6.83 14.13
N LYS A 126 1.12 7.81 13.28
CA LYS A 126 0.72 9.21 13.53
C LYS A 126 -0.69 9.54 13.05
N TYR A 127 -1.14 8.94 11.95
CA TYR A 127 -2.37 9.38 11.27
C TYR A 127 -3.51 8.36 11.28
N PHE A 128 -3.23 7.10 11.64
CA PHE A 128 -4.21 6.03 11.51
C PHE A 128 -4.47 5.32 12.83
N PRO A 129 -5.75 5.04 13.15
CA PRO A 129 -6.09 4.20 14.29
C PRO A 129 -5.66 2.75 14.04
N LYS A 130 -5.71 1.88 15.06
CA LYS A 130 -5.22 0.49 14.96
C LYS A 130 -6.05 -0.34 13.97
N GLU A 131 -7.32 -0.04 13.90
CA GLU A 131 -8.35 -0.71 13.11
C GLU A 131 -8.25 -0.38 11.61
N ALA A 132 -7.52 0.67 11.24
CA ALA A 132 -7.32 1.02 9.83
C ALA A 132 -6.38 0.05 9.13
N LEU A 133 -6.74 -0.30 7.89
CA LEU A 133 -5.92 -1.13 7.02
C LEU A 133 -4.96 -0.24 6.20
N CYS A 134 -3.67 -0.26 6.51
CA CYS A 134 -2.67 0.53 5.79
C CYS A 134 -1.62 -0.37 5.15
N LEU A 135 -1.64 -0.47 3.82
CA LEU A 135 -0.81 -1.40 3.05
C LEU A 135 0.02 -0.69 1.98
N SER A 136 1.21 -1.24 1.73
CA SER A 136 2.06 -0.90 0.60
C SER A 136 2.13 -2.12 -0.31
N PHE A 137 1.84 -1.90 -1.60
CA PHE A 137 2.01 -2.90 -2.66
C PHE A 137 3.14 -2.47 -3.58
N GLU A 138 4.10 -3.37 -3.79
CA GLU A 138 5.24 -3.19 -4.66
C GLU A 138 5.12 -4.17 -5.84
N LEU A 139 4.96 -3.66 -7.06
CA LEU A 139 4.97 -4.49 -8.26
C LEU A 139 6.34 -4.48 -8.93
N GLN A 140 6.68 -5.58 -9.61
CA GLN A 140 7.95 -5.68 -10.32
C GLN A 140 7.87 -4.93 -11.66
N LYS A 141 8.81 -4.00 -11.88
CA LYS A 141 8.91 -3.23 -13.12
C LYS A 141 9.05 -4.13 -14.34
N GLY A 142 8.30 -3.83 -15.40
CA GLY A 142 8.30 -4.60 -16.65
C GLY A 142 7.58 -5.95 -16.59
N ASN A 143 7.25 -6.49 -15.42
CA ASN A 143 6.58 -7.78 -15.29
C ASN A 143 5.07 -7.64 -15.58
N VAL A 144 4.57 -8.29 -16.63
CA VAL A 144 3.16 -8.22 -17.04
C VAL A 144 2.25 -8.96 -16.07
N GLU A 145 2.66 -10.11 -15.57
CA GLU A 145 1.85 -10.92 -14.64
C GLU A 145 1.77 -10.24 -13.26
N SER A 146 2.86 -9.62 -12.81
CA SER A 146 2.88 -8.77 -11.61
C SER A 146 1.86 -7.62 -11.72
N ARG A 147 1.78 -6.99 -12.90
CA ARG A 147 0.80 -5.92 -13.18
C ARG A 147 -0.64 -6.42 -13.20
N LYS A 148 -0.92 -7.55 -13.86
CA LYS A 148 -2.26 -8.16 -13.87
C LYS A 148 -2.71 -8.55 -12.46
N PHE A 149 -1.83 -9.16 -11.67
CA PHE A 149 -2.14 -9.55 -10.31
C PHE A 149 -2.36 -8.33 -9.41
N THR A 150 -1.58 -7.26 -9.57
CA THR A 150 -1.80 -5.99 -8.85
C THR A 150 -3.16 -5.38 -9.19
N ALA A 151 -3.55 -5.34 -10.47
CA ALA A 151 -4.87 -4.86 -10.87
C ALA A 151 -5.99 -5.68 -10.21
N HIS A 152 -5.88 -7.01 -10.21
CA HIS A 152 -6.84 -7.89 -9.56
C HIS A 152 -6.94 -7.62 -8.05
N MET A 153 -5.81 -7.43 -7.37
CA MET A 153 -5.80 -7.10 -5.93
C MET A 153 -6.47 -5.76 -5.64
N LEU A 154 -6.33 -4.75 -6.51
CA LEU A 154 -7.01 -3.46 -6.37
C LEU A 154 -8.53 -3.58 -6.54
N GLU A 155 -8.99 -4.42 -7.47
CA GLU A 155 -10.42 -4.72 -7.65
C GLU A 155 -11.02 -5.41 -6.42
N ILE A 156 -10.23 -6.21 -5.69
CA ILE A 156 -10.66 -6.79 -4.41
C ILE A 156 -10.66 -5.71 -3.32
N LEU A 157 -9.55 -4.98 -3.15
CA LEU A 157 -9.37 -3.98 -2.10
C LEU A 157 -10.39 -2.85 -2.15
N LYS A 158 -10.85 -2.47 -3.35
CA LYS A 158 -11.89 -1.43 -3.46
C LYS A 158 -13.26 -1.90 -2.94
N GLU A 159 -13.48 -3.20 -2.81
CA GLU A 159 -14.72 -3.78 -2.29
C GLU A 159 -14.64 -4.18 -0.81
N ILE A 160 -13.43 -4.49 -0.30
CA ILE A 160 -13.18 -4.78 1.11
C ILE A 160 -13.78 -3.71 2.02
N ARG A 161 -14.51 -4.11 3.07
CA ARG A 161 -15.23 -3.20 3.97
C ARG A 161 -14.47 -2.90 5.26
N SER A 162 -13.55 -3.77 5.65
CA SER A 162 -12.77 -3.61 6.88
C SER A 162 -11.39 -4.27 6.79
N ARG A 163 -10.52 -3.93 7.75
CA ARG A 163 -9.23 -4.60 7.94
C ARG A 163 -9.40 -6.11 8.15
N ASP A 164 -10.35 -6.52 8.97
CA ASP A 164 -10.54 -7.92 9.32
C ASP A 164 -11.04 -8.74 8.12
N GLU A 165 -11.90 -8.17 7.27
CA GLU A 165 -12.32 -8.80 6.02
C GLU A 165 -11.12 -9.04 5.07
N PHE A 166 -10.19 -8.08 4.98
CA PHE A 166 -8.97 -8.28 4.20
C PHE A 166 -8.06 -9.35 4.80
N ILE A 167 -7.92 -9.37 6.13
CA ILE A 167 -7.14 -10.39 6.83
C ILE A 167 -7.72 -11.78 6.55
N ASP A 168 -9.04 -11.95 6.58
CA ASP A 168 -9.70 -13.22 6.30
C ASP A 168 -9.53 -13.64 4.84
N TYR A 169 -9.63 -12.70 3.90
CA TYR A 169 -9.25 -12.94 2.49
C TYR A 169 -7.81 -13.44 2.38
N MET A 170 -6.85 -12.77 3.04
CA MET A 170 -5.44 -13.15 3.00
C MET A 170 -5.19 -14.51 3.64
N LYS A 171 -5.85 -14.84 4.76
CA LYS A 171 -5.73 -16.17 5.40
C LYS A 171 -6.23 -17.29 4.50
N LYS A 172 -7.27 -17.03 3.71
CA LYS A 172 -7.83 -18.00 2.76
C LYS A 172 -6.94 -18.18 1.53
N GLU A 173 -6.54 -17.09 0.90
CA GLU A 173 -5.85 -17.14 -0.41
C GLU A 173 -4.32 -17.26 -0.29
N PHE A 174 -3.73 -16.76 0.80
CA PHE A 174 -2.29 -16.71 1.03
C PHE A 174 -1.95 -17.03 2.50
N PRO A 175 -2.30 -18.22 3.02
CA PRO A 175 -2.24 -18.54 4.45
C PRO A 175 -0.84 -18.33 5.07
N ALA A 176 0.22 -18.71 4.35
CA ALA A 176 1.60 -18.55 4.84
C ALA A 176 2.01 -17.08 4.92
N GLN A 177 1.66 -16.29 3.89
CA GLN A 177 1.96 -14.86 3.83
C GLN A 177 1.12 -14.06 4.85
N ALA A 178 -0.14 -14.45 5.04
CA ALA A 178 -1.02 -13.86 6.05
C ALA A 178 -0.46 -14.09 7.45
N LYS A 179 -0.08 -15.33 7.77
CA LYS A 179 0.56 -15.68 9.05
C LYS A 179 1.81 -14.84 9.28
N LYS A 180 2.74 -14.83 8.31
CA LYS A 180 3.97 -14.03 8.39
C LYS A 180 3.68 -12.54 8.59
N ALA A 181 2.78 -11.96 7.79
CA ALA A 181 2.48 -10.53 7.86
C ALA A 181 1.86 -10.14 9.21
N ILE A 182 1.00 -11.00 9.78
CA ILE A 182 0.40 -10.78 11.10
C ILE A 182 1.46 -10.87 12.20
N GLU A 183 2.32 -11.89 12.18
CA GLU A 183 3.41 -12.05 13.15
C GLU A 183 4.41 -10.89 13.10
N ASP A 184 4.79 -10.47 11.89
CA ASP A 184 5.67 -9.32 11.67
C ASP A 184 5.04 -8.02 12.18
N TYR A 185 3.74 -7.82 11.92
CA TYR A 185 3.00 -6.64 12.39
C TYR A 185 2.94 -6.60 13.92
N GLN A 186 2.58 -7.72 14.56
CA GLN A 186 2.53 -7.85 16.02
C GLN A 186 3.90 -7.61 16.65
N ARG A 187 4.96 -8.21 16.11
CA ARG A 187 6.32 -8.05 16.64
C ARG A 187 6.80 -6.60 16.52
N PHE A 188 6.42 -5.90 15.46
CA PHE A 188 6.91 -4.55 15.17
C PHE A 188 6.09 -3.43 15.84
N TYR A 189 4.77 -3.60 15.93
CA TYR A 189 3.88 -2.59 16.52
C TYR A 189 3.42 -2.95 17.94
N GLY A 190 3.56 -4.20 18.37
CA GLY A 190 3.14 -4.69 19.69
C GLY A 190 1.63 -4.97 19.80
N GLU A 191 0.91 -5.02 18.67
CA GLU A 191 -0.55 -4.93 18.63
C GLU A 191 -1.16 -5.79 17.51
N ILE A 192 -2.45 -6.14 17.65
CA ILE A 192 -3.35 -6.59 16.57
C ILE A 192 -4.51 -5.62 16.49
#